data_AF-A0A7V9E167-F1
#
_entry.id   AF-A0A7V9E167-F1
#
_cell.length_a   1.000
_cell.length_b   1.000
_cell.length_c   1.000
_cell.angle_alpha   90.00
_cell.angle_beta   90.00
_cell.angle_gamma   90.00
#
_symmetry.space_group_name_H-M   'P 1'
#
loop_
_entity.id
_entity.type
_entity.pdbx_description
1 polymer ?
#
loop_
_entity_poly.entity_id
_entity_poly.type
_entity_poly.pdbx_seq_one_letter_code
_entity_poly.pdbx_strand_id
1 'polypeptide(L)' 'LALVNEGDSITIDAHQLLLQLNVGGDELGRRRKAWKPPAPRYTTGVLAKFAKMSSSASKGAITDENLFG' A
#
# COMPACT_ATOMS: atom_id res chain seq x y z
N LEU A 1 1.32 3.23 0.70
CA LEU A 1 0.71 4.57 0.54
C LEU A 1 -0.54 4.76 1.43
N ALA A 2 -0.56 4.26 2.67
CA ALA A 2 -1.79 4.24 3.50
C ALA A 2 -1.76 5.19 4.73
N LEU A 3 -0.74 6.04 4.83
CA LEU A 3 -0.44 6.84 6.03
C LEU A 3 -0.43 8.36 5.77
N VAL A 4 -0.86 8.78 4.58
CA VAL A 4 -1.00 10.19 4.21
C VAL A 4 -2.27 10.75 4.86
N ASN A 5 -2.17 11.95 5.40
CA ASN A 5 -3.27 12.73 5.94
C ASN A 5 -3.45 14.02 5.13
N GLU A 6 -4.65 14.60 5.19
CA GLU A 6 -4.94 15.87 4.54
C GLU A 6 -3.99 16.97 5.01
N GLY A 7 -3.45 17.76 4.08
CA GLY A 7 -2.49 18.82 4.36
C GLY A 7 -1.02 18.36 4.48
N ASP A 8 -0.72 17.06 4.37
CA ASP A 8 0.68 16.62 4.29
C ASP A 8 1.34 17.11 2.99
N SER A 9 2.58 17.59 3.08
CA SER A 9 3.38 17.94 1.90
C SER A 9 3.95 16.67 1.25
N ILE A 10 3.84 16.59 -0.08
CA ILE A 10 4.39 15.51 -0.90
C ILE A 10 5.26 16.11 -2.00
N THR A 11 6.47 15.58 -2.17
CA THR A 11 7.36 15.91 -3.29
C THR A 11 7.17 14.88 -4.40
N ILE A 12 6.93 15.36 -5.63
CA ILE A 12 6.94 14.57 -6.85
C ILE A 12 8.00 15.18 -7.77
N ASP A 13 9.11 14.47 -7.95
CA ASP A 13 10.22 14.90 -8.81
C ASP A 13 10.50 13.81 -9.85
N ALA A 14 10.14 14.09 -11.10
CA ALA A 14 10.36 13.18 -12.21
C ALA A 14 11.82 13.09 -12.66
N HIS A 15 12.63 14.12 -12.42
CA HIS A 15 14.05 14.12 -12.78
C HIS A 15 14.85 13.26 -11.80
N GLN A 16 14.48 13.27 -10.52
CA GLN A 16 15.08 12.45 -9.49
C GLN A 16 14.41 11.09 -9.31
N LEU A 17 13.32 10.82 -10.03
CA LEU A 17 12.47 9.63 -9.86
C LEU A 17 12.00 9.47 -8.39
N LEU A 18 11.68 10.60 -7.76
CA LEU A 18 11.36 10.69 -6.34
C LEU A 18 9.87 10.94 -6.12
N LEU A 19 9.27 10.10 -5.28
CA LEU A 19 7.96 10.32 -4.68
C LEU A 19 8.13 10.24 -3.16
N GLN A 20 8.05 11.38 -2.47
CA GLN A 20 8.38 11.48 -1.05
C GLN A 20 7.26 12.16 -0.26
N LEU A 21 6.88 11.57 0.87
CA LEU A 21 6.03 12.19 1.88
C LEU A 21 6.90 12.93 2.89
N ASN A 22 6.69 14.24 3.05
CA ASN A 22 7.51 15.11 3.88
C ASN A 22 7.04 15.12 5.34
N VAL A 23 6.99 13.94 5.95
CA VAL A 23 6.58 13.72 7.35
C VAL A 23 7.73 13.02 8.09
N GLY A 24 8.04 13.48 9.31
CA GLY A 24 9.11 12.92 10.13
C GLY A 24 8.92 11.44 10.47
N GLY A 25 10.02 10.71 10.66
CA GLY A 25 10.02 9.26 10.93
C GLY A 25 9.22 8.88 12.18
N ASP A 26 9.32 9.66 13.25
CA ASP A 26 8.57 9.42 14.49
C ASP A 26 7.06 9.48 14.27
N GLU A 27 6.60 10.48 13.51
CA GLU A 27 5.19 10.65 13.18
C GLU A 27 4.69 9.52 12.28
N LEU A 28 5.47 9.13 11.27
CA LEU A 28 5.15 7.96 10.44
C LEU A 28 5.08 6.68 11.28
N GLY A 29 5.95 6.53 12.27
CA GLY A 29 5.91 5.44 13.24
C GLY A 29 4.61 5.43 14.04
N ARG A 30 4.17 6.59 14.54
CA ARG A 30 2.88 6.75 15.25
C ARG A 30 1.70 6.39 14.36
N ARG A 31 1.63 6.97 13.15
CA ARG A 31 0.54 6.69 12.19
C ARG A 31 0.49 5.22 11.81
N ARG A 32 1.64 4.58 11.61
CA ARG A 32 1.73 3.13 11.30
C ARG A 32 1.17 2.27 12.42
N LYS A 33 1.45 2.59 13.69
CA LYS A 33 0.92 1.86 14.86
C LYS A 33 -0.59 2.02 15.00
N ALA A 34 -1.14 3.19 14.62
CA ALA A 34 -2.56 3.45 14.66
C ALA A 34 -3.34 2.89 13.45
N TRP A 35 -2.65 2.57 12.36
CA TRP A 35 -3.27 2.13 11.12
C TRP A 35 -3.91 0.74 11.25
N LYS A 36 -5.14 0.63 10.76
CA LYS A 36 -5.87 -0.63 10.63
C LYS A 36 -6.19 -0.87 9.15
N PRO A 37 -5.88 -2.07 8.61
CA PRO A 37 -6.23 -2.39 7.23
C PRO A 37 -7.75 -2.31 7.04
N PRO A 38 -8.24 -1.71 5.94
CA PRO A 38 -9.67 -1.65 5.65
C PRO A 38 -10.22 -3.04 5.33
N ALA A 39 -11.50 -3.24 5.59
CA ALA A 39 -12.18 -4.48 5.19
C ALA A 39 -12.18 -4.63 3.65
N PRO A 40 -12.03 -5.85 3.13
CA PRO A 40 -12.16 -6.10 1.69
C PRO A 40 -13.54 -5.69 1.18
N ARG A 41 -13.57 -5.01 0.02
CA ARG A 41 -14.84 -4.65 -0.66
C ARG A 41 -15.63 -5.87 -1.12
N TYR A 42 -14.93 -6.96 -1.45
CA TYR A 42 -15.50 -8.23 -1.89
C TYR A 42 -14.93 -9.34 -1.03
N THR A 43 -15.81 -10.09 -0.35
CA THR A 43 -15.42 -11.19 0.55
C THR A 43 -15.59 -12.56 -0.08
N THR A 44 -16.28 -12.65 -1.23
CA THR A 44 -16.51 -13.89 -1.99
C THR A 44 -16.32 -13.68 -3.50
N GLY A 45 -16.40 -14.76 -4.27
CA GLY A 45 -16.31 -14.73 -5.73
C GLY A 45 -14.89 -14.49 -6.26
N VAL A 46 -14.79 -14.21 -7.56
CA VAL A 46 -13.51 -14.11 -8.27
C VAL A 46 -12.64 -12.96 -7.76
N LEU A 47 -13.24 -11.84 -7.35
CA LEU A 47 -12.50 -10.68 -6.83
C LEU A 47 -11.90 -10.95 -5.45
N ALA A 48 -12.59 -11.71 -4.60
CA ALA A 48 -12.01 -12.16 -3.33
C ALA A 48 -10.84 -13.12 -3.55
N LYS A 49 -10.93 -14.03 -4.54
CA LYS A 49 -9.81 -14.90 -4.92
C LYS A 49 -8.61 -14.08 -5.41
N PHE A 50 -8.83 -13.14 -6.32
CA PHE A 50 -7.77 -12.30 -6.87
C PHE A 50 -7.08 -11.47 -5.78
N ALA A 51 -7.85 -10.80 -4.91
CA ALA A 51 -7.31 -9.99 -3.82
C ALA A 51 -6.47 -10.82 -2.82
N LYS A 52 -6.78 -12.11 -2.64
CA LYS A 52 -6.03 -13.01 -1.77
C LYS A 52 -4.72 -13.51 -2.39
N MET A 53 -4.65 -13.63 -3.71
CA MET A 53 -3.55 -14.31 -4.41
C MET A 53 -2.61 -13.37 -5.16
N SER A 54 -3.07 -12.16 -5.54
CA SER A 54 -2.28 -11.24 -6.35
C SER A 54 -1.10 -10.67 -5.55
N SER A 55 0.09 -10.71 -6.14
CA SER A 55 1.29 -10.07 -5.62
C SER A 55 1.26 -8.56 -5.82
N SER A 56 2.27 -7.85 -5.32
CA SER A 56 2.37 -6.40 -5.53
C SER A 56 2.57 -6.06 -7.01
N ALA A 57 2.09 -4.88 -7.43
CA ALA A 57 2.25 -4.41 -8.81
C ALA A 57 3.71 -4.30 -9.26
N SER A 58 4.64 -3.99 -8.33
CA SER A 58 6.09 -3.99 -8.61
C SER A 58 6.64 -5.35 -9.04
N LYS A 59 5.91 -6.43 -8.78
CA LYS A 59 6.22 -7.79 -9.19
C LYS A 59 5.30 -8.30 -10.31
N GLY A 60 4.54 -7.40 -10.94
CA GLY A 60 3.64 -7.74 -12.05
C GLY A 60 2.24 -8.22 -11.64
N ALA A 61 1.87 -8.17 -10.36
CA ALA A 61 0.54 -8.57 -9.87
C ALA A 61 0.14 -10.03 -10.19
N ILE A 62 1.14 -10.91 -10.33
CA ILE A 62 0.97 -12.35 -10.58
C ILE A 62 0.18 -13.02 -9.45
N THR A 63 -0.53 -14.11 -9.77
CA THR A 63 -1.44 -14.79 -8.81
C THR A 63 -0.92 -16.13 -8.31
N ASP A 64 0.33 -16.45 -8.60
CA ASP A 64 0.97 -17.74 -8.32
C ASP A 64 2.28 -17.61 -7.53
N GLU A 65 2.61 -16.42 -7.02
CA GLU A 65 3.89 -16.14 -6.34
C GLU A 65 4.14 -16.98 -5.08
N ASN A 66 3.14 -17.12 -4.20
CA ASN A 66 3.28 -17.78 -2.89
C ASN A 66 1.97 -18.50 -2.51
N LEU A 67 1.57 -19.48 -3.31
CA LEU A 67 0.32 -20.22 -3.09
C LEU A 67 0.35 -21.18 -1.89
N PHE A 68 1.53 -21.52 -1.38
CA PHE A 68 1.75 -22.54 -0.34
C PHE A 68 2.59 -22.04 0.85
N GLY A 69 2.85 -20.73 0.92
CA GLY A 69 3.62 -20.10 2.00
C GLY A 69 2.81 -19.82 3.25
#